data_AF-A0A0A5FYF4-F1
#
_entry.id   AF-A0A0A5FYF4-F1
#
_cell.length_a   1.000
_cell.length_b   1.000
_cell.length_c   1.000
_cell.angle_alpha   90.00
_cell.angle_beta   90.00
_cell.angle_gamma   90.00
#
_symmetry.space_group_name_H-M   'P 1'
#
loop_
_entity.id
_entity.type
_entity.pdbx_description
1 polymer ?
#
loop_
_entity_poly.entity_id
_entity_poly.type
_entity_poly.pdbx_seq_one_letter_code
_entity_poly.pdbx_strand_id
1 'polypeptide(L)'
;MPHHKNKQQAFQAAQQGYEQAEKANKQRIEAINRADYGKELGHLTQEVNEAYQQIDKALGVASEHQEKQLKQYQEKLNQIMSEIEE
;
A
#
# COMPACT_ATOMS: atom_id res chain seq x y z
N MET A 1 1.75 5.16 -29.64
CA MET A 1 2.82 5.36 -28.64
C MET A 1 2.42 4.68 -27.32
N PRO A 2 3.15 3.64 -26.83
CA PRO A 2 2.73 2.80 -25.69
C PRO A 2 3.14 3.32 -24.30
N HIS A 3 4.12 4.23 -24.22
CA HIS A 3 4.76 4.58 -22.95
C HIS A 3 3.84 5.24 -21.90
N HIS A 4 2.79 5.96 -22.31
CA HIS A 4 1.87 6.60 -21.36
C HIS A 4 0.90 5.63 -20.68
N LYS A 5 0.55 4.51 -21.35
CA LYS A 5 -0.33 3.49 -20.75
C LYS A 5 0.34 2.81 -19.55
N ASN A 6 1.64 2.51 -19.66
CA ASN A 6 2.38 1.87 -18.57
C ASN A 6 2.50 2.76 -17.33
N LYS A 7 2.62 4.09 -17.51
CA LYS A 7 2.69 5.05 -16.40
C LYS A 7 1.39 5.13 -15.61
N GLN A 8 0.27 5.32 -16.31
CA GLN A 8 -1.04 5.40 -15.67
C GLN A 8 -1.42 4.09 -14.99
N GLN A 9 -1.15 2.96 -15.63
CA GLN A 9 -1.42 1.64 -15.05
C GLN A 9 -0.59 1.38 -13.79
N ALA A 10 0.71 1.72 -13.79
CA ALA A 10 1.55 1.53 -12.60
C ALA A 10 1.09 2.41 -11.43
N PHE A 11 0.75 3.69 -11.70
CA PHE A 11 0.23 4.58 -10.67
C PHE A 11 -1.12 4.12 -10.11
N GLN A 12 -2.05 3.70 -10.98
CA GLN A 12 -3.35 3.17 -10.56
C GLN A 12 -3.21 1.89 -9.73
N ALA A 13 -2.30 0.99 -10.12
CA ALA A 13 -2.02 -0.20 -9.33
C ALA A 13 -1.51 0.19 -7.94
N ALA A 14 -0.50 1.05 -7.85
CA ALA A 14 0.04 1.52 -6.57
C ALA A 14 -1.02 2.18 -5.67
N GLN A 15 -1.92 2.98 -6.25
CA GLN A 15 -3.04 3.55 -5.53
C GLN A 15 -3.99 2.47 -4.98
N GLN A 16 -4.34 1.48 -5.81
CA GLN A 16 -5.19 0.37 -5.38
C GLN A 16 -4.56 -0.46 -4.26
N GLY A 17 -3.27 -0.79 -4.36
CA GLY A 17 -2.55 -1.51 -3.30
C GLY A 17 -2.54 -0.73 -1.98
N TYR A 18 -2.32 0.59 -2.04
CA TYR A 18 -2.41 1.44 -0.85
C TYR A 18 -3.82 1.42 -0.22
N GLU A 19 -4.88 1.55 -1.03
CA GLU A 19 -6.26 1.50 -0.53
C GLU A 19 -6.61 0.13 0.08
N GLN A 20 -6.08 -0.96 -0.47
CA GLN A 20 -6.23 -2.31 0.07
C GLN A 20 -5.52 -2.47 1.42
N ALA A 21 -4.28 -1.98 1.55
CA ALA A 21 -3.55 -1.97 2.81
C ALA A 21 -4.27 -1.14 3.89
N GLU A 22 -4.79 0.04 3.56
CA GLU A 22 -5.59 0.85 4.50
C GLU A 22 -6.86 0.11 4.96
N LYS A 23 -7.53 -0.58 4.04
CA LYS A 23 -8.71 -1.39 4.38
C LYS A 23 -8.34 -2.55 5.29
N ALA A 24 -7.27 -3.28 5.00
CA ALA A 24 -6.78 -4.36 5.84
C ALA A 24 -6.39 -3.86 7.24
N ASN A 25 -5.82 -2.65 7.36
CA ASN A 25 -5.49 -2.09 8.67
C ASN A 25 -6.74 -1.80 9.49
N LYS A 26 -7.80 -1.25 8.87
CA LYS A 26 -9.09 -1.06 9.53
C LYS A 26 -9.66 -2.39 10.02
N GLN A 27 -9.63 -3.44 9.19
CA GLN A 27 -10.10 -4.77 9.57
C GLN A 27 -9.30 -5.37 10.74
N ARG A 28 -7.97 -5.21 10.72
CA ARG A 28 -7.09 -5.62 11.82
C ARG A 28 -7.44 -4.89 13.12
N ILE A 29 -7.66 -3.57 13.08
CA ILE A 29 -8.06 -2.77 14.26
C ILE A 29 -9.39 -3.28 14.84
N GLU A 30 -10.37 -3.55 13.99
CA GLU A 30 -11.68 -4.09 14.41
C GLU A 30 -11.57 -5.50 15.06
N ALA A 31 -10.52 -6.25 14.73
CA ALA A 31 -10.25 -7.59 15.21
C ALA A 31 -9.36 -7.66 16.48
N ILE A 32 -8.85 -6.54 17.03
CA ILE A 32 -7.88 -6.53 18.16
C ILE A 32 -8.26 -7.41 19.36
N ASN A 33 -9.55 -7.55 19.66
CA ASN A 33 -10.04 -8.35 20.80
C ASN A 33 -10.73 -9.66 20.38
N ARG A 34 -10.47 -10.14 19.17
CA ARG A 34 -11.13 -11.29 18.57
C ARG A 34 -10.11 -12.34 18.14
N ALA A 35 -10.57 -13.58 17.97
CA ALA A 35 -9.70 -14.71 17.61
C ALA A 35 -9.09 -14.59 16.20
N ASP A 36 -9.67 -13.76 15.33
CA ASP A 36 -9.23 -13.49 13.96
C ASP A 36 -8.09 -12.46 13.87
N TYR A 37 -7.69 -11.80 14.96
CA TYR A 37 -6.63 -10.77 14.95
C TYR A 37 -5.35 -11.20 14.21
N GLY A 38 -4.81 -12.37 14.54
CA GLY A 38 -3.56 -12.85 13.93
C GLY A 38 -3.67 -13.11 12.43
N LYS A 39 -4.86 -13.52 11.95
CA LYS A 39 -5.14 -13.70 10.53
C LYS A 39 -5.21 -12.35 9.82
N GLU A 40 -5.94 -11.39 10.39
CA GLU A 40 -6.06 -10.05 9.82
C GLU A 40 -4.73 -9.28 9.87
N LEU A 41 -3.88 -9.54 10.86
CA LEU A 41 -2.51 -9.04 10.92
C LEU A 41 -1.66 -9.58 9.76
N GLY A 42 -1.69 -10.89 9.54
CA GLY A 42 -0.97 -11.51 8.42
C GLY A 42 -1.45 -10.98 7.06
N HIS A 43 -2.76 -10.84 6.89
CA HIS A 43 -3.37 -10.25 5.70
C HIS A 43 -2.89 -8.81 5.48
N LEU A 44 -2.91 -7.97 6.51
CA LEU A 44 -2.38 -6.60 6.44
C LEU A 44 -0.90 -6.58 6.01
N THR A 45 -0.06 -7.42 6.60
CA THR A 45 1.36 -7.49 6.22
C THR A 45 1.53 -7.88 4.74
N GLN A 46 0.69 -8.77 4.20
CA GLN A 46 0.72 -9.11 2.78
C GLN A 46 0.35 -7.91 1.91
N GLU A 47 -0.78 -7.27 2.19
CA GLU A 47 -1.27 -6.10 1.44
C GLU A 47 -0.27 -4.94 1.46
N VAL A 48 0.35 -4.67 2.60
CA VAL A 48 1.39 -3.64 2.71
C VAL A 48 2.60 -3.96 1.84
N ASN A 49 3.09 -5.20 1.86
CA ASN A 49 4.22 -5.62 1.03
C ASN A 49 3.91 -5.52 -0.47
N GLU A 50 2.70 -5.93 -0.87
CA GLU A 50 2.25 -5.80 -2.26
C GLU A 50 2.15 -4.32 -2.69
N ALA A 51 1.61 -3.46 -1.83
CA ALA A 51 1.53 -2.03 -2.07
C ALA A 51 2.92 -1.39 -2.26
N TYR A 52 3.92 -1.73 -1.44
CA TYR A 52 5.29 -1.26 -1.62
C TYR A 52 5.86 -1.65 -2.99
N GLN A 53 5.70 -2.91 -3.39
CA GLN A 53 6.20 -3.37 -4.69
C GLN A 53 5.54 -2.64 -5.86
N GLN A 54 4.25 -2.34 -5.75
CA GLN A 54 3.53 -1.59 -6.78
C GLN A 54 3.97 -0.12 -6.80
N ILE A 55 4.19 0.49 -5.64
CA ILE A 55 4.71 1.86 -5.53
C ILE A 55 6.12 1.97 -6.13
N ASP A 56 7.03 1.04 -5.82
CA ASP A 56 8.40 1.06 -6.36
C ASP A 56 8.40 0.97 -7.89
N LYS A 57 7.55 0.09 -8.45
CA LYS A 57 7.35 0.01 -9.91
C LYS A 57 6.79 1.31 -10.48
N ALA A 58 5.85 1.94 -9.79
CA ALA A 58 5.24 3.19 -10.23
C ALA A 58 6.23 4.37 -10.18
N LEU A 59 7.06 4.46 -9.14
CA LEU A 59 8.10 5.48 -8.99
C LEU A 59 9.09 5.47 -10.17
N GLY A 60 9.43 4.28 -10.69
CA GLY A 60 10.34 4.16 -11.85
C GLY A 60 9.82 4.77 -13.15
N VAL A 61 8.52 5.08 -13.26
CA VAL A 61 7.89 5.61 -14.48
C VAL A 61 7.03 6.87 -14.26
N ALA A 62 6.82 7.27 -13.01
CA ALA A 62 5.94 8.35 -12.59
C ALA A 62 6.37 9.73 -13.13
N SER A 63 5.41 10.66 -13.22
CA SER A 63 5.71 12.09 -13.28
C SER A 63 6.04 12.64 -11.89
N GLU A 64 6.60 13.85 -11.79
CA GLU A 64 6.92 14.48 -10.50
C GLU A 64 5.72 14.56 -9.55
N HIS A 65 4.53 14.87 -10.09
CA HIS A 65 3.31 14.93 -9.29
C HIS A 65 2.93 13.54 -8.74
N GLN A 66 2.99 12.52 -9.61
CA GLN A 66 2.72 11.13 -9.23
C GLN A 66 3.76 10.63 -8.22
N GLU A 67 5.04 10.99 -8.39
CA GLU A 67 6.12 10.63 -7.48
C GLU A 67 5.86 11.17 -6.07
N LYS A 68 5.42 12.43 -5.95
CA LYS A 68 5.05 13.02 -4.66
C LYS A 68 3.92 12.25 -3.99
N GLN A 69 2.89 11.85 -4.73
CA GLN A 69 1.78 11.06 -4.19
C GLN A 69 2.22 9.66 -3.78
N LEU A 70 3.04 8.99 -4.59
CA LEU A 70 3.58 7.66 -4.30
C LEU A 70 4.46 7.65 -3.04
N LYS A 71 5.30 8.68 -2.86
CA LYS A 71 6.10 8.85 -1.62
C LYS A 71 5.21 9.04 -0.39
N GLN A 72 4.13 9.81 -0.52
CA GLN A 72 3.15 9.93 0.56
C GLN A 72 2.50 8.59 0.91
N TYR A 73 2.21 7.74 -0.08
CA TYR A 73 1.73 6.38 0.19
C TYR A 73 2.77 5.54 0.92
N GLN A 74 4.05 5.58 0.52
CA GLN A 74 5.12 4.87 1.24
C GLN A 74 5.25 5.33 2.69
N GLU A 75 5.21 6.63 2.95
CA GLU A 75 5.28 7.17 4.32
C GLU A 75 4.15 6.65 5.20
N LYS A 76 2.92 6.60 4.68
CA LYS A 76 1.77 6.07 5.42
C LYS A 76 1.83 4.56 5.61
N LEU A 77 2.30 3.80 4.62
CA LEU A 77 2.54 2.36 4.79
C LEU A 77 3.61 2.10 5.85
N ASN A 78 4.65 2.94 5.92
CA ASN A 78 5.69 2.83 6.95
C ASN A 78 5.08 3.05 8.34
N GLN A 79 4.20 4.05 8.48
CA GLN A 79 3.48 4.29 9.74
C GLN A 79 2.65 3.07 10.15
N ILE A 80 1.89 2.48 9.22
CA ILE A 80 1.11 1.27 9.48
C ILE A 80 2.00 0.10 9.92
N MET A 81 3.16 -0.10 9.29
CA MET A 81 4.10 -1.15 9.68
C MET A 81 4.68 -0.90 11.07
N SER A 82 5.07 0.34 11.37
CA SER A 82 5.58 0.69 12.70
C SER A 82 4.54 0.45 13.79
N GLU A 83 3.26 0.73 13.55
CA GLU A 83 2.16 0.43 14.48
C GLU A 83 1.95 -1.08 14.74
N ILE A 84 2.45 -1.95 13.86
CA ILE A 84 2.35 -3.41 14.00
C ILE A 84 3.55 -3.99 14.76
N GLU A 85 4.72 -3.38 14.59
CA GLU A 85 5.97 -3.83 15.22
C GLU A 85 6.12 -3.39 16.68
N GLU A 86 5.30 -2.43 17.13
CA GLU A 86 5.26 -1.89 18.50
C GLU A 86 4.36 -2.70 19.45
#